data_AF-A0A6C0AEN2-F1
#
_entry.id   AF-A0A6C0AEN2-F1
#
_cell.length_a   1.000
_cell.length_b   1.000
_cell.length_c   1.000
_cell.angle_alpha   90.00
_cell.angle_beta   90.00
_cell.angle_gamma   90.00
#
_symmetry.space_group_name_H-M   'P 1'
#
loop_
_entity.id
_entity.type
_entity.pdbx_description
1 polymer ?
#
loop_
_entity_poly.entity_id
_entity_poly.type
_entity_poly.pdbx_seq_one_letter_code
_entity_poly.pdbx_strand_id
1 'polypeptide(L)'
;MSWNNYESVEYYIPIYKKRKNYKFAIFDLDGTLITRSNARNPKYPLKENDKWEYLGDVIEKFRDLRENKWTIVIVTNQSRFNQIVFNQIESVRKDVEEKLGWSPFIFISKMKDRYRKPDIGIINLLFNILNITNFNEKIKNKNLELIKKLNVETKNKESFLKDAFVCGDAIGKEDIYPPYQWSNVDLKFAENLGFDFIRPIDFFQSNKKEVMEKVKDFQMLIMIGNQGSGKSTFAKKLAKKYDFIVLEKDILKTTIKKSVLENIKIGNKIIIDGTHGNSKSRNEWIKIAEQYELKYTFLWIIRNGIPFNEKRETKIPDIALNIYTKNFEEPDNEMVFKVW
;
A
#
# COMPACT_ATOMS: atom_id res chain seq x y z
N MET A 1 4.80 -21.98 13.68
CA MET A 1 4.50 -21.77 12.24
C MET A 1 5.74 -21.20 11.60
N SER A 2 6.15 -21.72 10.44
CA SER A 2 7.42 -21.37 9.82
C SER A 2 7.24 -20.95 8.37
N TRP A 3 8.10 -20.05 7.93
CA TRP A 3 8.37 -19.85 6.51
C TRP A 3 8.92 -21.13 5.89
N ASN A 4 8.56 -21.38 4.65
CA ASN A 4 8.96 -22.54 3.88
C ASN A 4 9.57 -22.08 2.56
N ASN A 5 10.44 -22.91 2.00
CA ASN A 5 11.06 -22.68 0.71
C ASN A 5 10.72 -23.82 -0.24
N TYR A 6 10.37 -23.48 -1.47
CA TYR A 6 10.15 -24.44 -2.55
C TYR A 6 10.61 -23.85 -3.87
N GLU A 7 11.63 -24.48 -4.49
CA GLU A 7 12.29 -23.95 -5.69
C GLU A 7 12.70 -22.47 -5.48
N SER A 8 12.21 -21.54 -6.30
CA SER A 8 12.50 -20.10 -6.19
C SER A 8 11.49 -19.34 -5.31
N VAL A 9 10.56 -20.03 -4.66
CA VAL A 9 9.47 -19.44 -3.89
C VAL A 9 9.73 -19.55 -2.41
N GLU A 10 9.52 -18.45 -1.70
CA GLU A 10 9.46 -18.41 -0.24
C GLU A 10 8.02 -18.13 0.18
N TYR A 11 7.47 -18.94 1.07
CA TYR A 11 6.05 -18.85 1.39
C TYR A 11 5.74 -19.14 2.86
N TYR A 12 4.69 -18.49 3.34
CA TYR A 12 4.14 -18.65 4.67
C TYR A 12 2.74 -19.27 4.58
N ILE A 13 2.55 -20.35 5.32
CA ILE A 13 1.24 -21.00 5.50
C ILE A 13 0.76 -20.67 6.92
N PRO A 14 -0.35 -19.93 7.08
CA PRO A 14 -0.95 -19.68 8.39
C PRO A 14 -1.59 -20.95 8.95
N ILE A 15 -1.94 -20.96 10.23
CA ILE A 15 -2.90 -21.96 10.73
C ILE A 15 -4.20 -21.79 9.96
N TYR A 16 -4.64 -22.86 9.30
CA TYR A 16 -5.90 -22.90 8.58
C TYR A 16 -6.65 -24.20 8.87
N LYS A 17 -7.98 -24.13 8.85
CA LYS A 17 -8.84 -25.31 8.82
C LYS A 17 -9.14 -25.64 7.37
N LYS A 18 -8.89 -26.88 6.95
CA LYS A 18 -9.22 -27.35 5.60
C LYS A 18 -10.73 -27.21 5.37
N ARG A 19 -11.12 -26.68 4.19
CA ARG A 19 -12.52 -26.46 3.81
C ARG A 19 -12.84 -27.31 2.59
N LYS A 20 -14.11 -27.74 2.45
CA LYS A 20 -14.57 -28.40 1.21
C LYS A 20 -14.57 -27.43 0.03
N ASN A 21 -14.98 -26.18 0.25
CA ASN A 21 -15.06 -25.15 -0.78
C ASN A 21 -14.22 -23.94 -0.36
N TYR A 22 -13.43 -23.43 -1.29
CA TYR A 22 -12.57 -22.25 -1.09
C TYR A 22 -13.03 -21.08 -1.95
N LYS A 23 -12.94 -19.89 -1.36
CA LYS A 23 -12.94 -18.61 -2.09
C LYS A 23 -11.58 -17.95 -1.91
N PHE A 24 -10.98 -17.37 -2.95
CA PHE A 24 -9.65 -16.74 -2.85
C PHE A 24 -9.65 -15.26 -3.17
N ALA A 25 -9.17 -14.45 -2.24
CA ALA A 25 -8.88 -13.05 -2.45
C ALA A 25 -7.36 -12.91 -2.54
N ILE A 26 -6.84 -12.73 -3.76
CA ILE A 26 -5.40 -12.74 -4.05
C ILE A 26 -4.94 -11.30 -4.23
N PHE A 27 -3.97 -10.86 -3.44
CA PHE A 27 -3.46 -9.50 -3.45
C PHE A 27 -2.00 -9.46 -3.88
N ASP A 28 -1.63 -8.51 -4.73
CA ASP A 28 -0.26 -8.01 -4.75
C ASP A 28 0.08 -7.27 -3.43
N LEU A 29 1.35 -6.97 -3.18
CA LEU A 29 1.81 -6.29 -1.96
C LEU A 29 2.13 -4.81 -2.21
N ASP A 30 3.17 -4.55 -3.00
CA ASP A 30 3.79 -3.23 -3.15
C ASP A 30 2.99 -2.37 -4.12
N GLY A 31 2.37 -1.29 -3.64
CA GLY A 31 1.48 -0.45 -4.46
C GLY A 31 0.01 -0.90 -4.43
N THR A 32 -0.25 -2.07 -3.83
CA THR A 32 -1.59 -2.63 -3.64
C THR A 32 -2.03 -2.55 -2.19
N LEU A 33 -1.33 -3.24 -1.28
CA LEU A 33 -1.65 -3.24 0.15
C LEU A 33 -0.86 -2.16 0.88
N ILE A 34 0.40 -1.96 0.49
CA ILE A 34 1.31 -1.06 1.20
C ILE A 34 2.05 -0.12 0.25
N THR A 35 2.54 0.98 0.79
CA THR A 35 3.52 1.86 0.15
C THR A 35 4.65 2.20 1.10
N ARG A 36 5.75 2.75 0.59
CA ARG A 36 6.88 3.21 1.41
C ARG A 36 6.53 4.56 2.05
N SER A 37 6.67 4.68 3.37
CA SER A 37 6.35 5.91 4.13
C SER A 37 7.05 7.15 3.55
N ASN A 38 8.34 7.01 3.24
CA ASN A 38 9.17 8.10 2.68
C ASN A 38 8.96 8.36 1.18
N ALA A 39 8.03 7.65 0.54
CA ALA A 39 7.76 7.69 -0.89
C ALA A 39 8.98 7.42 -1.79
N ARG A 40 9.96 6.64 -1.29
CA ARG A 40 11.13 6.20 -2.06
C ARG A 40 10.68 5.49 -3.33
N ASN A 41 11.24 5.88 -4.47
CA ASN A 41 10.94 5.23 -5.74
C ASN A 41 11.14 3.70 -5.65
N PRO A 42 10.12 2.86 -5.96
CA PRO A 42 10.23 1.40 -5.93
C PRO A 42 11.36 0.85 -6.81
N LYS A 43 11.79 1.60 -7.85
CA LYS A 43 12.96 1.26 -8.68
C LYS A 43 14.26 1.20 -7.87
N TYR A 44 14.34 1.84 -6.70
CA TYR A 44 15.48 1.74 -5.80
C TYR A 44 15.28 0.63 -4.74
N PRO A 45 16.36 -0.07 -4.34
CA PRO A 45 16.30 -1.05 -3.27
C PRO A 45 15.75 -0.46 -1.97
N LEU A 46 15.07 -1.30 -1.21
CA LEU A 46 14.64 -1.01 0.16
C LEU A 46 15.87 -0.89 1.07
N LYS A 47 15.80 0.00 2.05
CA LYS A 47 16.80 0.15 3.11
C LYS A 47 16.24 -0.32 4.45
N GLU A 48 17.14 -0.64 5.38
CA GLU A 48 16.78 -1.15 6.71
C GLU A 48 15.85 -0.20 7.50
N ASN A 49 16.03 1.11 7.34
CA ASN A 49 15.19 2.12 8.00
C ASN A 49 13.97 2.55 7.16
N ASP A 50 13.74 1.96 5.97
CA ASP A 50 12.54 2.26 5.19
C ASP A 50 11.33 1.58 5.86
N LYS A 51 10.29 2.37 6.13
CA LYS A 51 9.02 1.92 6.70
C LYS A 51 7.92 1.88 5.64
N TRP A 52 6.81 1.25 5.99
CA TRP A 52 5.65 1.10 5.13
C TRP A 52 4.37 1.58 5.81
N GLU A 53 3.40 1.95 4.98
CA GLU A 53 2.05 2.33 5.39
C GLU A 53 1.03 1.59 4.52
N TYR A 54 -0.16 1.31 5.06
CA TYR A 54 -1.25 0.74 4.28
C TYR A 54 -1.80 1.76 3.26
N LEU A 55 -2.20 1.23 2.10
CA LEU A 55 -2.91 1.96 1.05
C LEU A 55 -4.40 1.63 1.11
N GLY A 56 -5.16 2.31 1.96
CA GLY A 56 -6.58 2.01 2.13
C GLY A 56 -6.93 1.43 3.50
N ASP A 57 -8.20 1.10 3.64
CA ASP A 57 -8.81 0.36 4.76
C ASP A 57 -8.49 -1.15 4.70
N VAL A 58 -7.20 -1.48 4.53
CA VAL A 58 -6.73 -2.87 4.27
C VAL A 58 -7.14 -3.83 5.38
N ILE A 59 -6.99 -3.43 6.65
CA ILE A 59 -7.30 -4.26 7.81
C ILE A 59 -8.80 -4.50 7.91
N GLU A 60 -9.62 -3.48 7.68
CA GLU A 60 -11.07 -3.57 7.63
C GLU A 60 -11.53 -4.51 6.51
N LYS A 61 -11.01 -4.34 5.29
CA LYS A 61 -11.35 -5.23 4.17
C LYS A 61 -10.92 -6.67 4.39
N PHE A 62 -9.77 -6.89 5.02
CA PHE A 62 -9.31 -8.24 5.36
C PHE A 62 -10.22 -8.90 6.40
N ARG A 63 -10.74 -8.12 7.36
CA ARG A 63 -11.76 -8.58 8.32
C ARG A 63 -13.04 -8.99 7.57
N ASP A 64 -13.59 -8.11 6.73
CA ASP A 64 -14.81 -8.34 5.95
C ASP A 64 -14.70 -9.61 5.09
N LEU A 65 -13.58 -9.76 4.38
CA LEU A 65 -13.32 -10.94 3.54
C LEU A 65 -13.29 -12.23 4.37
N ARG A 66 -12.66 -12.23 5.55
CA ARG A 66 -12.60 -13.42 6.41
C ARG A 66 -13.95 -13.79 6.99
N GLU A 67 -14.75 -12.81 7.40
CA GLU A 67 -16.14 -13.01 7.85
C GLU A 67 -16.97 -13.65 6.73
N ASN A 68 -16.74 -13.22 5.48
CA ASN A 68 -17.34 -13.78 4.28
C ASN A 68 -16.66 -15.07 3.75
N LYS A 69 -15.84 -15.71 4.59
CA LYS A 69 -15.18 -17.00 4.34
C LYS A 69 -14.23 -17.01 3.14
N TRP A 70 -13.68 -15.86 2.76
CA TRP A 70 -12.57 -15.80 1.82
C TRP A 70 -11.27 -16.26 2.46
N THR A 71 -10.41 -16.87 1.66
CA THR A 71 -9.02 -17.15 1.97
C THR A 71 -8.17 -16.07 1.34
N ILE A 72 -7.45 -15.32 2.17
CA ILE A 72 -6.62 -14.19 1.74
C ILE A 72 -5.21 -14.70 1.45
N VAL A 73 -4.71 -14.35 0.27
CA VAL A 73 -3.40 -14.75 -0.24
C VAL A 73 -2.66 -13.51 -0.74
N ILE A 74 -1.45 -13.30 -0.27
CA ILE A 74 -0.55 -12.26 -0.77
C ILE A 74 0.46 -12.92 -1.71
N VAL A 75 0.56 -12.43 -2.95
CA VAL A 75 1.48 -12.92 -3.97
C VAL A 75 2.33 -11.76 -4.47
N THR A 76 3.63 -11.78 -4.18
CA THR A 76 4.54 -10.66 -4.49
C THR A 76 5.77 -11.10 -5.30
N ASN A 77 6.15 -10.24 -6.25
CA ASN A 77 7.23 -10.46 -7.21
C ASN A 77 8.53 -9.75 -6.76
N GLN A 78 9.42 -10.44 -6.03
CA GLN A 78 10.59 -9.83 -5.38
C GLN A 78 11.92 -10.18 -6.06
N SER A 79 12.21 -9.59 -7.23
CA SER A 79 13.47 -9.86 -7.97
C SER A 79 14.75 -9.41 -7.25
N ARG A 80 14.63 -8.59 -6.21
CA ARG A 80 15.76 -8.13 -5.36
C ARG A 80 15.61 -8.65 -3.93
N PHE A 81 15.06 -9.85 -3.80
CA PHE A 81 14.83 -10.45 -2.50
C PHE A 81 16.12 -10.56 -1.69
N ASN A 82 16.06 -10.07 -0.46
CA ASN A 82 17.13 -10.10 0.53
C ASN A 82 16.51 -10.02 1.93
N GLN A 83 17.33 -10.04 2.98
CA GLN A 83 16.85 -10.01 4.36
C GLN A 83 16.01 -8.76 4.68
N ILE A 84 16.35 -7.60 4.12
CA ILE A 84 15.61 -6.35 4.34
C ILE A 84 14.20 -6.45 3.74
N VAL A 85 14.07 -6.96 2.52
CA VAL A 85 12.78 -7.21 1.87
C VAL A 85 11.97 -8.26 2.63
N PHE A 86 12.60 -9.35 3.06
CA PHE A 86 11.94 -10.37 3.89
C PHE A 86 11.41 -9.78 5.19
N ASN A 87 12.22 -9.00 5.90
CA ASN A 87 11.83 -8.36 7.16
C ASN A 87 10.63 -7.42 6.97
N GLN A 88 10.55 -6.69 5.85
CA GLN A 88 9.39 -5.87 5.51
C GLN A 88 8.13 -6.75 5.36
N ILE A 89 8.20 -7.79 4.54
CA ILE A 89 7.04 -8.69 4.29
C ILE A 89 6.60 -9.38 5.58
N GLU A 90 7.55 -9.84 6.39
CA GLU A 90 7.27 -10.43 7.70
C GLU A 90 6.65 -9.44 8.67
N SER A 91 7.06 -8.16 8.63
CA SER A 91 6.43 -7.11 9.45
C SER A 91 4.98 -6.85 9.05
N VAL A 92 4.64 -6.89 7.75
CA VAL A 92 3.24 -6.81 7.28
C VAL A 92 2.43 -8.00 7.79
N ARG A 93 2.99 -9.22 7.70
CA ARG A 93 2.34 -10.43 8.22
C ARG A 93 2.04 -10.30 9.71
N LYS A 94 3.03 -9.87 10.50
CA LYS A 94 2.91 -9.69 11.95
C LYS A 94 1.90 -8.62 12.32
N ASP A 95 1.87 -7.49 11.61
CA ASP A 95 0.90 -6.42 11.86
C ASP A 95 -0.54 -6.87 11.57
N VAL A 96 -0.76 -7.65 10.48
CA VAL A 96 -2.07 -8.28 10.22
C VAL A 96 -2.44 -9.27 11.32
N GLU A 97 -1.49 -10.11 11.75
CA GLU A 97 -1.70 -11.09 12.83
C GLU A 97 -2.04 -10.43 14.17
N GLU A 98 -1.34 -9.36 14.53
CA GLU A 98 -1.59 -8.59 15.74
C GLU A 98 -2.98 -7.95 15.72
N LYS A 99 -3.38 -7.34 14.60
CA LYS A 99 -4.64 -6.61 14.49
C LYS A 99 -5.87 -7.50 14.29
N LEU A 100 -5.71 -8.66 13.66
CA LEU A 100 -6.83 -9.54 13.28
C LEU A 100 -6.82 -10.91 13.96
N GLY A 101 -5.75 -11.27 14.68
CA GLY A 101 -5.59 -12.57 15.33
C GLY A 101 -5.33 -13.73 14.37
N TRP A 102 -5.02 -13.46 13.10
CA TRP A 102 -4.67 -14.47 12.10
C TRP A 102 -3.75 -13.90 11.01
N SER A 103 -2.96 -14.77 10.39
CA SER A 103 -2.04 -14.42 9.30
C SER A 103 -2.60 -14.81 7.92
N PRO A 104 -2.36 -14.04 6.85
CA PRO A 104 -2.68 -14.45 5.48
C PRO A 104 -1.72 -15.53 4.97
N PHE A 105 -2.07 -16.19 3.87
CA PHE A 105 -1.10 -16.93 3.08
C PHE A 105 -0.19 -15.93 2.36
N ILE A 106 1.11 -16.18 2.32
CA ILE A 106 2.05 -15.29 1.62
C ILE A 106 2.96 -16.10 0.72
N PHE A 107 3.13 -15.67 -0.53
CA PHE A 107 4.03 -16.27 -1.51
C PHE A 107 4.92 -15.19 -2.13
N ILE A 108 6.22 -15.43 -2.11
CA ILE A 108 7.26 -14.52 -2.59
C ILE A 108 7.99 -15.19 -3.76
N SER A 109 7.84 -14.64 -4.96
CA SER A 109 8.60 -15.09 -6.14
C SER A 109 9.94 -14.36 -6.21
N LYS A 110 11.05 -15.09 -6.01
CA LYS A 110 12.40 -14.49 -5.97
C LYS A 110 13.05 -14.34 -7.35
N MET A 111 12.68 -15.22 -8.30
CA MET A 111 13.30 -15.29 -9.62
C MET A 111 12.29 -14.99 -10.75
N LYS A 112 12.78 -14.90 -11.99
CA LYS A 112 11.96 -14.84 -13.20
C LYS A 112 11.80 -16.26 -13.74
N ASP A 113 10.76 -16.94 -13.30
CA ASP A 113 10.40 -18.30 -13.71
C ASP A 113 8.89 -18.48 -13.61
N ARG A 114 8.42 -19.74 -13.72
CA ARG A 114 6.99 -20.11 -13.70
C ARG A 114 6.21 -19.68 -12.44
N TYR A 115 6.89 -19.29 -11.37
CA TYR A 115 6.24 -18.80 -10.14
C TYR A 115 6.06 -17.28 -10.13
N ARG A 116 6.70 -16.58 -11.05
CA ARG A 116 6.61 -15.13 -11.13
C ARG A 116 5.37 -14.71 -11.89
N LYS A 117 4.56 -13.82 -11.31
CA LYS A 117 3.44 -13.20 -12.05
C LYS A 117 3.97 -12.58 -13.36
N PRO A 118 3.33 -12.81 -14.52
CA PRO A 118 1.96 -13.30 -14.67
C PRO A 118 1.80 -14.83 -14.78
N ASP A 119 2.85 -15.62 -14.61
CA ASP A 119 2.73 -17.08 -14.61
C ASP A 119 1.99 -17.59 -13.36
N ILE A 120 1.25 -18.69 -13.51
CA ILE A 120 0.31 -19.20 -12.51
C ILE A 120 0.92 -20.21 -11.51
N GLY A 121 2.23 -20.43 -11.55
CA GLY A 121 2.90 -21.48 -10.77
C GLY A 121 2.68 -21.36 -9.26
N ILE A 122 2.59 -20.14 -8.72
CA ILE A 122 2.30 -19.91 -7.29
C ILE A 122 0.90 -20.42 -6.92
N ILE A 123 -0.10 -20.20 -7.77
CA ILE A 123 -1.47 -20.66 -7.49
C ILE A 123 -1.56 -22.18 -7.62
N ASN A 124 -0.86 -22.77 -8.59
CA ASN A 124 -0.74 -24.22 -8.69
C ASN A 124 -0.11 -24.82 -7.41
N LEU A 125 0.94 -24.19 -6.88
CA LEU A 125 1.56 -24.59 -5.61
C LEU A 125 0.56 -24.49 -4.44
N LEU A 126 -0.13 -23.36 -4.29
CA LEU A 126 -1.15 -23.16 -3.27
C LEU A 126 -2.28 -24.21 -3.36
N PHE A 127 -2.77 -24.48 -4.56
CA PHE A 127 -3.88 -25.40 -4.77
C PHE A 127 -3.47 -26.85 -4.51
N ASN A 128 -2.24 -27.23 -4.83
CA ASN A 128 -1.67 -28.52 -4.41
C ASN A 128 -1.62 -28.62 -2.88
N ILE A 129 -1.11 -27.60 -2.18
CA ILE A 129 -1.05 -27.56 -0.71
C ILE A 129 -2.46 -27.74 -0.10
N LEU A 130 -3.48 -27.13 -0.71
CA LEU A 130 -4.87 -27.18 -0.23
C LEU A 130 -5.67 -28.38 -0.77
N ASN A 131 -5.06 -29.22 -1.63
CA ASN A 131 -5.70 -30.32 -2.37
C ASN A 131 -6.97 -29.89 -3.12
N ILE A 132 -6.86 -28.85 -3.95
CA ILE A 132 -7.96 -28.33 -4.77
C ILE A 132 -7.91 -29.00 -6.15
N THR A 133 -8.98 -29.71 -6.52
CA THR A 133 -8.97 -30.65 -7.67
C THR A 133 -9.66 -30.16 -8.94
N ASN A 134 -10.55 -29.16 -8.85
CA ASN A 134 -11.37 -28.68 -9.97
C ASN A 134 -10.80 -27.48 -10.75
N PHE A 135 -9.61 -26.96 -10.40
CA PHE A 135 -9.08 -25.76 -11.04
C PHE A 135 -8.56 -26.02 -12.46
N ASN A 136 -8.08 -27.22 -12.78
CA ASN A 136 -7.62 -27.53 -14.14
C ASN A 136 -7.56 -29.04 -14.42
N GLU A 137 -8.53 -29.57 -15.16
CA GLU A 137 -8.40 -30.90 -15.79
C GLU A 137 -7.27 -30.94 -16.84
N LYS A 138 -6.74 -29.79 -17.28
CA LYS A 138 -5.57 -29.67 -18.16
C LYS A 138 -4.20 -29.77 -17.46
N ILE A 139 -4.10 -29.69 -16.13
CA ILE A 139 -2.81 -29.67 -15.38
C ILE A 139 -2.53 -31.01 -14.67
N LYS A 140 -3.37 -32.04 -14.88
CA LYS A 140 -3.37 -33.29 -14.09
C LYS A 140 -2.08 -34.12 -14.11
N ASN A 141 -1.09 -33.86 -14.98
CA ASN A 141 0.02 -34.79 -15.20
C ASN A 141 1.44 -34.32 -14.84
N LYS A 142 1.66 -33.37 -13.92
CA LYS A 142 3.04 -33.02 -13.50
C LYS A 142 3.38 -32.92 -12.01
N ASN A 143 2.42 -33.06 -11.09
CA ASN A 143 2.64 -32.75 -9.66
C ASN A 143 2.60 -33.96 -8.69
N LEU A 144 2.51 -35.20 -9.18
CA LEU A 144 2.50 -36.39 -8.33
C LEU A 144 3.78 -36.57 -7.50
N GLU A 145 4.92 -36.04 -7.96
CA GLU A 145 6.20 -36.15 -7.27
C GLU A 145 6.36 -35.14 -6.12
N LEU A 146 5.73 -33.95 -6.25
CA LEU A 146 5.71 -32.92 -5.21
C LEU A 146 4.84 -33.31 -4.02
N ILE A 147 3.69 -33.93 -4.29
CA ILE A 147 2.76 -34.44 -3.26
C ILE A 147 3.45 -35.53 -2.42
N LYS A 148 4.26 -36.39 -3.03
CA LYS A 148 5.03 -37.43 -2.33
C LYS A 148 6.17 -36.86 -1.46
N LYS A 149 6.83 -35.78 -1.90
CA LYS A 149 7.89 -35.11 -1.11
C LYS A 149 7.39 -34.36 0.12
N LEU A 150 6.12 -33.96 0.14
CA LEU A 150 5.53 -33.17 1.23
C LEU A 150 4.96 -34.01 2.40
N ASN A 151 5.15 -35.33 2.42
CA ASN A 151 4.67 -36.24 3.50
C ASN A 151 3.21 -36.02 3.89
N VAL A 152 2.35 -35.68 2.93
CA VAL A 152 0.90 -35.60 3.17
C VAL A 152 0.30 -36.96 2.87
N GLU A 153 0.06 -37.76 3.91
CA GLU A 153 -0.69 -39.02 3.79
C GLU A 153 -2.04 -38.76 3.11
N THR A 154 -2.24 -39.38 1.94
CA THR A 154 -3.44 -39.24 1.11
C THR A 154 -4.58 -40.14 1.61
N LYS A 155 -5.15 -39.78 2.77
CA LYS A 155 -6.55 -40.10 3.15
C LYS A 155 -7.45 -38.86 3.06
N ASN A 156 -7.09 -37.89 2.23
CA ASN A 156 -7.62 -36.53 2.33
C ASN A 156 -8.80 -36.25 1.40
N LYS A 157 -9.94 -35.89 1.99
CA LYS A 157 -11.12 -35.34 1.29
C LYS A 157 -10.71 -34.19 0.35
N GLU A 158 -11.19 -34.22 -0.88
CA GLU A 158 -10.93 -33.20 -1.92
C GLU A 158 -11.57 -31.85 -1.58
N SER A 159 -10.92 -30.77 -2.02
CA SER A 159 -11.38 -29.40 -1.91
C SER A 159 -11.71 -28.83 -3.31
N PHE A 160 -12.60 -27.84 -3.37
CA PHE A 160 -13.05 -27.22 -4.61
C PHE A 160 -12.91 -25.70 -4.57
N LEU A 161 -12.50 -25.11 -5.69
CA LEU A 161 -12.59 -23.68 -5.93
C LEU A 161 -14.04 -23.29 -6.19
N LYS A 162 -14.56 -22.32 -5.43
CA LYS A 162 -15.90 -21.74 -5.60
C LYS A 162 -15.87 -20.36 -6.24
N ASP A 163 -14.86 -19.56 -5.90
CA ASP A 163 -14.82 -18.13 -6.23
C ASP A 163 -13.39 -17.61 -6.09
N ALA A 164 -12.97 -16.66 -6.92
CA ALA A 164 -11.66 -16.04 -6.79
C ALA A 164 -11.57 -14.70 -7.51
N PHE A 165 -10.79 -13.78 -6.94
CA PHE A 165 -10.39 -12.54 -7.62
C PHE A 165 -8.92 -12.21 -7.30
N VAL A 166 -8.32 -11.40 -8.17
CA VAL A 166 -7.00 -10.81 -8.00
C VAL A 166 -7.14 -9.29 -7.84
N CYS A 167 -6.46 -8.71 -6.87
CA CYS A 167 -6.33 -7.28 -6.68
C CYS A 167 -4.85 -6.89 -6.78
N GLY A 168 -4.52 -5.98 -7.68
CA GLY A 168 -3.13 -5.59 -7.94
C GLY A 168 -3.00 -4.24 -8.64
N ASP A 169 -1.82 -3.62 -8.55
CA ASP A 169 -1.57 -2.28 -9.08
C ASP A 169 -0.98 -2.31 -10.49
N ALA A 170 -0.46 -3.44 -10.97
CA ALA A 170 0.09 -3.58 -12.31
C ALA A 170 -0.99 -3.93 -13.36
N ILE A 171 -1.63 -2.90 -13.93
CA ILE A 171 -2.75 -3.03 -14.88
C ILE A 171 -2.31 -2.80 -16.33
N GLY A 172 -1.66 -1.67 -16.62
CA GLY A 172 -1.14 -1.34 -17.94
C GLY A 172 -1.34 0.12 -18.32
N LYS A 173 -0.65 0.56 -19.39
CA LYS A 173 -0.59 1.96 -19.81
C LYS A 173 -1.95 2.61 -20.12
N GLU A 174 -2.94 1.79 -20.45
CA GLU A 174 -4.30 2.24 -20.78
C GLU A 174 -5.16 2.56 -19.54
N ASP A 175 -4.72 2.22 -18.31
CA ASP A 175 -5.50 2.53 -17.12
C ASP A 175 -5.60 4.05 -16.90
N ILE A 176 -6.77 4.54 -16.49
CA ILE A 176 -7.02 5.97 -16.28
C ILE A 176 -6.21 6.58 -15.12
N TYR A 177 -5.74 5.77 -14.18
CA TYR A 177 -4.97 6.21 -13.04
C TYR A 177 -3.46 6.00 -13.26
N PRO A 178 -2.65 7.08 -13.25
CA PRO A 178 -1.21 6.98 -13.50
C PRO A 178 -0.45 5.96 -12.63
N PRO A 179 -0.79 5.75 -11.33
CA PRO A 179 -0.14 4.74 -10.51
C PRO A 179 -0.23 3.31 -11.04
N TYR A 180 -1.20 2.98 -11.89
CA TYR A 180 -1.43 1.61 -12.35
C TYR A 180 -0.90 1.30 -13.76
N GLN A 181 -0.15 2.25 -14.35
CA GLN A 181 0.31 2.18 -15.73
C GLN A 181 1.70 1.57 -15.93
N TRP A 182 2.41 1.24 -14.84
CA TRP A 182 3.83 0.90 -14.90
C TRP A 182 4.13 -0.52 -15.43
N SER A 183 3.13 -1.41 -15.38
CA SER A 183 3.21 -2.81 -15.83
C SER A 183 1.78 -3.36 -15.96
N ASN A 184 1.61 -4.57 -16.48
CA ASN A 184 0.34 -5.30 -16.56
C ASN A 184 0.41 -6.71 -15.96
N VAL A 185 1.40 -6.96 -15.10
CA VAL A 185 1.66 -8.32 -14.60
C VAL A 185 0.56 -8.86 -13.69
N ASP A 186 -0.17 -8.00 -12.96
CA ASP A 186 -1.24 -8.45 -12.07
C ASP A 186 -2.53 -8.70 -12.86
N LEU A 187 -2.85 -7.83 -13.82
CA LEU A 187 -3.98 -8.04 -14.72
C LEU A 187 -3.80 -9.34 -15.52
N LYS A 188 -2.63 -9.53 -16.16
CA LYS A 188 -2.32 -10.77 -16.89
C LYS A 188 -2.31 -12.01 -16.00
N PHE A 189 -1.89 -11.87 -14.73
CA PHE A 189 -1.96 -12.96 -13.78
C PHE A 189 -3.41 -13.39 -13.53
N ALA A 190 -4.33 -12.44 -13.34
CA ALA A 190 -5.75 -12.71 -13.20
C ALA A 190 -6.35 -13.36 -14.46
N GLU A 191 -6.02 -12.83 -15.65
CA GLU A 191 -6.44 -13.38 -16.95
C GLU A 191 -5.96 -14.83 -17.14
N ASN A 192 -4.69 -15.11 -16.83
CA ASN A 192 -4.12 -16.46 -16.93
C ASN A 192 -4.75 -17.46 -15.95
N LEU A 193 -5.29 -16.97 -14.83
CA LEU A 193 -6.05 -17.78 -13.86
C LEU A 193 -7.52 -17.92 -14.23
N GLY A 194 -8.04 -17.07 -15.13
CA GLY A 194 -9.47 -16.94 -15.39
C GLY A 194 -10.25 -16.33 -14.22
N PHE A 195 -9.62 -15.44 -13.43
CA PHE A 195 -10.23 -14.79 -12.27
C PHE A 195 -10.58 -13.34 -12.56
N ASP A 196 -11.55 -12.81 -11.81
CA ASP A 196 -11.88 -11.39 -11.85
C ASP A 196 -10.68 -10.56 -11.35
N PHE A 197 -10.49 -9.39 -11.97
CA PHE A 197 -9.47 -8.43 -11.58
C PHE A 197 -10.10 -7.17 -10.98
N ILE A 198 -9.59 -6.72 -9.83
CA ILE A 198 -10.06 -5.52 -9.14
C ILE A 198 -8.88 -4.58 -8.89
N ARG A 199 -9.06 -3.28 -9.12
CA ARG A 199 -8.03 -2.29 -8.85
C ARG A 199 -7.99 -1.92 -7.36
N PRO A 200 -6.82 -1.60 -6.78
CA PRO A 200 -6.73 -1.28 -5.36
C PRO A 200 -7.64 -0.13 -4.94
N ILE A 201 -7.74 0.95 -5.73
CA ILE A 201 -8.60 2.10 -5.42
C ILE A 201 -10.10 1.80 -5.52
N ASP A 202 -10.48 0.77 -6.29
CA ASP A 202 -11.88 0.34 -6.41
C ASP A 202 -12.25 -0.64 -5.28
N PHE A 203 -11.26 -1.30 -4.69
CA PHE A 203 -11.44 -2.26 -3.61
C PHE A 203 -11.32 -1.65 -2.21
N PHE A 204 -10.27 -0.86 -1.98
CA PHE A 204 -9.98 -0.21 -0.71
C PHE A 204 -10.49 1.23 -0.68
N GLN A 205 -11.15 1.59 0.42
CA GLN A 205 -11.72 2.92 0.59
C GLN A 205 -10.70 3.91 1.13
N SER A 206 -10.78 5.13 0.60
CA SER A 206 -10.01 6.27 1.08
C SER A 206 -10.65 6.87 2.33
N ASN A 207 -9.83 7.19 3.35
CA ASN A 207 -10.29 7.84 4.57
C ASN A 207 -10.43 9.38 4.44
N LYS A 208 -10.26 9.94 3.24
CA LYS A 208 -10.27 11.40 3.00
C LYS A 208 -11.46 12.12 3.61
N LYS A 209 -12.68 11.57 3.45
CA LYS A 209 -13.90 12.20 3.98
C LYS A 209 -13.90 12.26 5.51
N GLU A 210 -13.48 11.17 6.16
CA GLU A 210 -13.39 11.08 7.61
C GLU A 210 -12.34 12.05 8.16
N VAL A 211 -11.14 12.08 7.56
CA VAL A 211 -10.09 13.01 7.97
C VAL A 211 -10.54 14.46 7.80
N MET A 212 -11.18 14.80 6.68
CA MET A 212 -11.74 16.14 6.46
C MET A 212 -12.69 16.56 7.58
N GLU A 213 -13.56 15.68 8.07
CA GLU A 213 -14.45 16.00 9.20
C GLU A 213 -13.69 16.12 10.53
N LYS A 214 -12.69 15.27 10.78
CA LYS A 214 -11.88 15.32 12.02
C LYS A 214 -11.06 16.60 12.15
N VAL A 215 -10.62 17.18 11.02
CA VAL A 215 -9.71 18.33 11.02
C VAL A 215 -10.41 19.68 10.82
N LYS A 216 -11.73 19.71 10.65
CA LYS A 216 -12.47 20.95 10.30
C LYS A 216 -12.39 22.06 11.35
N ASP A 217 -12.20 21.70 12.62
CA ASP A 217 -12.17 22.64 13.74
C ASP A 217 -10.75 23.06 14.13
N PHE A 218 -9.74 22.61 13.40
CA PHE A 218 -8.37 23.07 13.60
C PHE A 218 -8.18 24.46 12.97
N GLN A 219 -7.31 25.26 13.58
CA GLN A 219 -6.96 26.60 13.10
C GLN A 219 -5.77 26.54 12.13
N MET A 220 -4.89 25.55 12.28
CA MET A 220 -3.68 25.42 11.46
C MET A 220 -3.44 23.96 11.05
N LEU A 221 -3.35 23.73 9.75
CA LEU A 221 -3.08 22.41 9.18
C LEU A 221 -1.77 22.41 8.42
N ILE A 222 -0.90 21.44 8.68
CA ILE A 222 0.42 21.37 8.05
C ILE A 222 0.49 20.12 7.17
N MET A 223 0.60 20.31 5.85
CA MET A 223 0.62 19.20 4.90
C MET A 223 1.95 18.46 4.92
N ILE A 224 1.95 17.13 4.88
CA ILE A 224 3.14 16.27 4.75
C ILE A 224 2.96 15.36 3.53
N GLY A 225 4.02 15.15 2.75
CA GLY A 225 4.03 14.20 1.64
C GLY A 225 4.94 14.63 0.49
N ASN A 226 5.41 13.66 -0.30
CA ASN A 226 6.31 13.94 -1.43
C ASN A 226 5.61 14.74 -2.54
N GLN A 227 6.37 15.32 -3.45
CA GLN A 227 5.78 16.07 -4.56
C GLN A 227 4.97 15.14 -5.48
N GLY A 228 3.83 15.61 -5.99
CA GLY A 228 2.91 14.80 -6.80
C GLY A 228 1.97 13.86 -6.01
N SER A 229 2.11 13.75 -4.69
CA SER A 229 1.21 12.94 -3.84
C SER A 229 -0.23 13.44 -3.75
N GLY A 230 -0.54 14.64 -4.25
CA GLY A 230 -1.91 15.19 -4.24
C GLY A 230 -2.25 16.07 -3.03
N LYS A 231 -1.25 16.47 -2.22
CA LYS A 231 -1.40 17.44 -1.11
C LYS A 231 -2.19 18.68 -1.50
N SER A 232 -1.73 19.42 -2.52
CA SER A 232 -2.38 20.66 -2.96
C SER A 232 -3.82 20.44 -3.40
N THR A 233 -4.11 19.31 -4.05
CA THR A 233 -5.48 18.94 -4.42
C THR A 233 -6.36 18.70 -3.19
N PHE A 234 -5.84 17.99 -2.18
CA PHE A 234 -6.55 17.75 -0.93
C PHE A 234 -6.74 19.03 -0.12
N ALA A 235 -5.70 19.88 -0.01
CA ALA A 235 -5.73 21.17 0.66
C ALA A 235 -6.78 22.10 0.04
N LYS A 236 -6.84 22.22 -1.29
CA LYS A 236 -7.85 23.02 -2.01
C LYS A 236 -9.27 22.52 -1.77
N LYS A 237 -9.46 21.20 -1.74
CA LYS A 237 -10.76 20.59 -1.45
C LYS A 237 -11.20 20.86 -0.01
N LEU A 238 -10.28 20.80 0.94
CA LEU A 238 -10.55 21.09 2.35
C LEU A 238 -10.84 22.58 2.58
N ALA A 239 -10.05 23.46 1.97
CA ALA A 239 -10.26 24.90 1.98
C ALA A 239 -11.62 25.30 1.44
N LYS A 240 -12.03 24.76 0.29
CA LYS A 240 -13.37 25.03 -0.27
C LYS A 240 -14.52 24.56 0.63
N LYS A 241 -14.30 23.55 1.48
CA LYS A 241 -15.36 22.96 2.31
C LYS A 241 -15.50 23.64 3.68
N TYR A 242 -14.41 24.13 4.26
CA TYR A 242 -14.40 24.66 5.64
C TYR A 242 -13.66 26.00 5.78
N ASP A 243 -13.55 26.75 4.68
CA ASP A 243 -13.05 28.12 4.63
C ASP A 243 -11.62 28.29 5.17
N PHE A 244 -10.74 27.31 4.89
CA PHE A 244 -9.30 27.47 5.13
C PHE A 244 -8.66 28.32 4.03
N ILE A 245 -7.67 29.13 4.39
CA ILE A 245 -6.75 29.78 3.46
C ILE A 245 -5.56 28.85 3.20
N VAL A 246 -5.36 28.44 1.94
CA VAL A 246 -4.21 27.62 1.55
C VAL A 246 -3.01 28.53 1.26
N LEU A 247 -1.93 28.33 2.01
CA LEU A 247 -0.66 29.03 1.87
C LEU A 247 0.38 28.08 1.26
N GLU A 248 0.57 28.18 -0.05
CA GLU A 248 1.45 27.28 -0.81
C GLU A 248 2.92 27.74 -0.75
N LYS A 249 3.80 26.89 -0.22
CA LYS A 249 5.23 27.17 -0.07
C LYS A 249 5.95 27.39 -1.39
N ASP A 250 5.56 26.65 -2.43
CA ASP A 250 6.19 26.77 -3.75
C ASP A 250 5.88 28.12 -4.41
N ILE A 251 4.74 28.74 -4.07
CA ILE A 251 4.32 30.06 -4.56
C ILE A 251 4.92 31.18 -3.70
N LEU A 252 4.72 31.11 -2.38
CA LEU A 252 5.10 32.18 -1.44
C LEU A 252 6.60 32.18 -1.11
N LYS A 253 7.30 31.07 -1.30
CA LYS A 253 8.75 30.95 -1.08
C LYS A 253 9.15 31.48 0.31
N THR A 254 9.97 32.54 0.36
CA THR A 254 10.48 33.14 1.61
C THR A 254 9.45 33.99 2.34
N THR A 255 8.38 34.45 1.67
CA THR A 255 7.34 35.30 2.28
C THR A 255 6.22 34.50 2.95
N ILE A 256 6.26 33.17 2.86
CA ILE A 256 5.23 32.29 3.45
C ILE A 256 5.04 32.55 4.94
N LYS A 257 6.14 32.70 5.69
CA LYS A 257 6.07 32.94 7.14
C LYS A 257 5.35 34.24 7.47
N LYS A 258 5.64 35.31 6.72
CA LYS A 258 4.95 36.59 6.87
C LYS A 258 3.45 36.43 6.61
N SER A 259 3.10 35.74 5.52
CA SER A 259 1.70 35.49 5.13
C SER A 259 0.94 34.65 6.16
N VAL A 260 1.59 33.64 6.75
CA VAL A 260 1.05 32.83 7.86
C VAL A 260 0.73 33.72 9.06
N LEU A 261 1.69 34.54 9.50
CA LEU A 261 1.50 35.42 10.66
C LEU A 261 0.41 36.47 10.44
N GLU A 262 0.29 37.02 9.23
CA GLU A 262 -0.79 37.96 8.88
C GLU A 262 -2.17 37.28 8.97
N ASN A 263 -2.32 36.08 8.43
CA ASN A 263 -3.57 35.32 8.50
C ASN A 263 -3.94 34.91 9.93
N ILE A 264 -2.95 34.52 10.74
CA ILE A 264 -3.16 34.20 12.16
C ILE A 264 -3.70 35.42 12.91
N LYS A 265 -3.13 36.62 12.69
CA LYS A 265 -3.60 37.87 13.33
C LYS A 265 -5.02 38.24 12.93
N ILE A 266 -5.43 37.94 11.70
CA ILE A 266 -6.80 38.15 11.21
C ILE A 266 -7.79 37.14 11.81
N GLY A 267 -7.30 35.97 12.27
CA GLY A 267 -8.12 34.88 12.79
C GLY A 267 -8.54 33.87 11.72
N ASN A 268 -7.90 33.87 10.55
CA ASN A 268 -8.20 32.90 9.49
C ASN A 268 -7.71 31.50 9.86
N LYS A 269 -8.49 30.48 9.49
CA LYS A 269 -8.01 29.10 9.46
C LYS A 269 -7.05 28.92 8.29
N ILE A 270 -5.89 28.28 8.50
CA ILE A 270 -4.85 28.17 7.47
C ILE A 270 -4.42 26.72 7.21
N ILE A 271 -4.08 26.44 5.96
CA ILE A 271 -3.39 25.22 5.54
C ILE A 271 -2.03 25.62 4.98
N ILE A 272 -0.95 25.11 5.53
CA ILE A 272 0.41 25.28 5.01
C ILE A 272 0.71 24.11 4.06
N ASP A 273 0.63 24.39 2.77
CA ASP A 273 0.92 23.40 1.74
C ASP A 273 2.41 23.41 1.39
N GLY A 274 3.09 22.34 1.80
CA GLY A 274 4.49 22.08 1.53
C GLY A 274 4.77 20.60 1.74
N THR A 275 6.01 20.18 1.51
CA THR A 275 6.38 18.76 1.67
C THR A 275 6.57 18.34 3.12
N HIS A 276 7.13 19.23 3.95
CA HIS A 276 7.38 19.07 5.39
C HIS A 276 7.93 17.69 5.82
N GLY A 277 8.89 17.17 5.02
CA GLY A 277 9.40 15.81 5.17
C GLY A 277 10.30 15.58 6.39
N ASN A 278 11.03 16.59 6.88
CA ASN A 278 11.91 16.47 8.06
C ASN A 278 11.37 17.21 9.28
N SER A 279 11.79 16.81 10.48
CA SER A 279 11.33 17.41 11.75
C SER A 279 11.70 18.88 11.86
N LYS A 280 12.89 19.30 11.39
CA LYS A 280 13.28 20.72 11.39
C LYS A 280 12.29 21.60 10.64
N SER A 281 11.81 21.14 9.48
CA SER A 281 10.82 21.85 8.66
C SER A 281 9.42 21.89 9.27
N ARG A 282 9.11 20.95 10.17
CA ARG A 282 7.85 20.92 10.93
C ARG A 282 7.93 21.77 12.19
N ASN A 283 9.06 21.76 12.89
CA ASN A 283 9.28 22.47 14.15
C ASN A 283 9.12 23.99 14.03
N GLU A 284 9.44 24.57 12.87
CA GLU A 284 9.16 26.00 12.64
C GLU A 284 7.67 26.32 12.78
N TRP A 285 6.80 25.47 12.23
CA TRP A 285 5.36 25.65 12.26
C TRP A 285 4.76 25.29 13.61
N ILE A 286 5.27 24.26 14.28
CA ILE A 286 4.89 23.90 15.66
C ILE A 286 5.12 25.09 16.58
N LYS A 287 6.32 25.71 16.55
CA LYS A 287 6.63 26.87 17.38
C LYS A 287 5.69 28.05 17.15
N ILE A 288 5.30 28.29 15.89
CA ILE A 288 4.34 29.34 15.56
C ILE A 288 2.95 28.98 16.11
N ALA A 289 2.51 27.73 15.94
CA ALA A 289 1.22 27.30 16.46
C ALA A 289 1.14 27.40 17.98
N GLU A 290 2.18 26.95 18.69
CA GLU A 290 2.29 27.03 20.15
C GLU A 290 2.37 28.48 20.65
N GLN A 291 3.18 29.32 20.01
CA GLN A 291 3.33 30.74 20.37
C GLN A 291 2.00 31.50 20.30
N TYR A 292 1.13 31.13 19.35
CA TYR A 292 -0.16 31.77 19.15
C TYR A 292 -1.33 30.91 19.67
N GLU A 293 -1.05 29.87 20.46
CA GLU A 293 -2.04 28.99 21.09
C GLU A 293 -3.07 28.41 20.10
N LEU A 294 -2.63 28.10 18.88
CA LEU A 294 -3.48 27.58 17.81
C LEU A 294 -3.71 26.09 17.98
N LYS A 295 -4.95 25.63 17.75
CA LYS A 295 -5.23 24.20 17.54
C LYS A 295 -4.67 23.76 16.19
N TYR A 296 -3.62 22.93 16.20
CA TYR A 296 -2.93 22.50 14.97
C TYR A 296 -2.77 20.97 14.85
N THR A 297 -2.63 20.49 13.61
CA THR A 297 -2.31 19.08 13.32
C THR A 297 -1.60 18.94 11.97
N PHE A 298 -0.99 17.79 11.73
CA PHE A 298 -0.38 17.42 10.47
C PHE A 298 -1.33 16.56 9.62
N LEU A 299 -1.35 16.84 8.32
CA LEU A 299 -2.07 16.05 7.31
C LEU A 299 -1.07 15.36 6.40
N TRP A 300 -0.83 14.06 6.62
CA TRP A 300 0.15 13.31 5.83
C TRP A 300 -0.53 12.52 4.72
N ILE A 301 -0.30 12.93 3.46
CA ILE A 301 -0.79 12.21 2.29
C ILE A 301 0.11 11.01 1.98
N ILE A 302 -0.41 9.81 2.23
CA ILE A 302 0.24 8.52 2.01
C ILE A 302 0.01 8.10 0.57
N ARG A 303 0.87 8.59 -0.32
CA ARG A 303 0.85 8.20 -1.73
C ARG A 303 2.20 8.45 -2.37
N ASN A 304 2.64 7.53 -3.23
CA ASN A 304 3.76 7.81 -4.12
C ASN A 304 3.35 8.83 -5.21
N GLY A 305 3.90 10.03 -5.13
CA GLY A 305 3.68 11.07 -6.14
C GLY A 305 4.37 10.89 -7.51
N ILE A 306 5.31 9.94 -7.64
CA ILE A 306 6.11 9.76 -8.87
C ILE A 306 5.24 9.49 -10.12
N PRO A 307 4.26 8.56 -10.10
CA PRO A 307 3.46 8.27 -11.30
C PRO A 307 2.67 9.49 -11.79
N PHE A 308 2.19 10.33 -10.86
CA PHE A 308 1.50 11.58 -11.20
C PHE A 308 2.48 12.65 -11.73
N ASN A 309 3.70 12.69 -11.19
CA ASN A 309 4.72 13.61 -11.66
C ASN A 309 5.10 13.35 -13.13
N GLU A 310 5.13 12.09 -13.55
CA GLU A 310 5.41 11.71 -14.94
C GLU A 310 4.38 12.27 -15.94
N LYS A 311 3.17 12.61 -15.48
CA LYS A 311 2.07 13.16 -16.27
C LYS A 311 1.96 14.70 -16.23
N ARG A 312 2.82 15.39 -15.48
CA ARG A 312 2.81 16.86 -15.43
C ARG A 312 3.42 17.45 -16.70
N GLU A 313 2.90 18.60 -17.13
CA GLU A 313 3.52 19.42 -18.19
C GLU A 313 4.97 19.77 -17.83
N THR A 314 5.16 20.31 -16.62
CA THR A 314 6.48 20.52 -16.03
C THR A 314 6.75 19.46 -14.97
N LYS A 315 7.62 18.51 -15.32
CA LYS A 315 8.05 17.44 -14.42
C LYS A 315 8.93 18.00 -13.30
N ILE A 316 8.67 17.54 -12.08
CA ILE A 316 9.54 17.78 -10.94
C ILE A 316 10.77 16.89 -11.10
N PRO A 317 12.00 17.43 -11.04
CA PRO A 317 13.21 16.63 -11.22
C PRO A 317 13.33 15.51 -10.17
N ASP A 318 13.86 14.36 -10.58
CA ASP A 318 14.10 13.21 -9.68
C ASP A 318 14.95 13.59 -8.47
N ILE A 319 15.89 14.53 -8.64
CA ILE A 319 16.73 15.06 -7.55
C ILE A 319 15.85 15.62 -6.42
N ALA A 320 14.81 16.39 -6.73
CA ALA A 320 13.94 16.98 -5.72
C ALA A 320 13.10 15.92 -4.97
N LEU A 321 12.63 14.90 -5.69
CA LEU A 321 11.91 13.75 -5.11
C LEU A 321 12.82 12.92 -4.20
N ASN A 322 14.08 12.71 -4.62
CA ASN A 322 15.08 11.99 -3.86
C ASN A 322 15.54 12.76 -2.61
N ILE A 323 15.63 14.09 -2.67
CA ILE A 323 15.91 14.94 -1.51
C ILE A 323 14.81 14.80 -0.45
N TYR A 324 13.54 14.82 -0.86
CA TYR A 324 12.43 14.55 0.06
C TYR A 324 12.60 13.20 0.75
N THR A 325 12.79 12.15 -0.05
CA THR A 325 12.93 10.77 0.46
C THR A 325 14.10 10.63 1.44
N LYS A 326 15.26 11.19 1.10
CA LYS A 326 16.49 11.10 1.90
C LYS A 326 16.34 11.76 3.27
N ASN A 327 15.63 12.88 3.32
CA ASN A 327 15.47 13.68 4.52
C ASN A 327 14.12 13.40 5.21
N PHE A 328 13.37 12.39 4.77
CA PHE A 328 12.07 12.12 5.38
C PHE A 328 12.25 11.51 6.77
N GLU A 329 11.59 12.11 7.74
CA GLU A 329 11.48 11.64 9.11
C GLU A 329 9.97 11.53 9.39
N GLU A 330 9.51 10.36 9.82
CA GLU A 330 8.10 10.17 10.16
C GLU A 330 7.67 11.18 11.22
N PRO A 331 6.50 11.82 11.04
CA PRO A 331 5.97 12.72 12.06
C PRO A 331 5.46 11.91 13.27
N ASP A 332 5.45 12.54 14.44
CA ASP A 332 4.95 11.91 15.66
C ASP A 332 3.45 11.57 15.55
N ASN A 333 3.08 10.34 15.88
CA ASN A 333 1.78 9.76 15.59
C ASN A 333 0.63 10.49 16.30
N GLU A 334 0.86 11.10 17.46
CA GLU A 334 -0.19 11.77 18.22
C GLU A 334 -0.72 13.04 17.55
N MET A 335 0.08 13.65 16.66
CA MET A 335 -0.26 14.93 16.03
C MET A 335 -0.65 14.80 14.55
N VAL A 336 -0.82 13.59 14.02
CA VAL A 336 -0.88 13.36 12.57
C VAL A 336 -2.13 12.60 12.15
N PHE A 337 -2.87 13.16 11.20
CA PHE A 337 -3.85 12.42 10.42
C PHE A 337 -3.23 11.98 9.09
N LYS A 338 -3.10 10.66 8.96
CA LYS A 338 -2.69 9.97 7.74
C LYS A 338 -3.87 9.94 6.75
N VAL A 339 -3.61 10.25 5.49
CA VAL A 339 -4.61 10.31 4.41
C VAL A 339 -4.18 9.40 3.27
N TRP A 340 -4.97 8.38 2.98
CA TRP A 340 -4.75 7.43 1.88
C TRP A 340 -5.85 7.57 0.82
#